data_AF-R7UKY9-F1
#
_entry.id   AF-R7UKY9-F1
#
_cell.length_a   1.000
_cell.length_b   1.000
_cell.length_c   1.000
_cell.angle_alpha   90.00
_cell.angle_beta   90.00
_cell.angle_gamma   90.00
#
_symmetry.space_group_name_H-M   'P 1'
#
loop_
_entity.id
_entity.type
_entity.pdbx_description
1 polymer ?
#
loop_
_entity_poly.entity_id
_entity_poly.type
_entity_poly.pdbx_seq_one_letter_code
_entity_poly.pdbx_strand_id
1 'polypeptide(L)'
;MANMDDMKDPRVPRCLNWSCEDVANFVEELGFGFYRDCFICNAISGRRLILMEASSLPSIGITDFEHIKTITKGFREQMLTDAPFWNRSISLAPREALGMYLEKKCMTGERSNDLTYEAFLRNIDEYKWEPPLANHCLILPRN
;
A
#
# COMPACT_ATOMS: atom_id res chain seq x y z
N MET A 1 -6.19 13.59 10.61
CA MET A 1 -7.22 14.12 9.69
C MET A 1 -6.75 13.87 8.27
N ALA A 2 -7.65 13.52 7.35
CA ALA A 2 -7.31 13.35 5.94
C ALA A 2 -6.76 14.66 5.37
N ASN A 3 -5.66 14.59 4.62
CA ASN A 3 -5.11 15.77 3.96
C ASN A 3 -6.03 16.13 2.79
N MET A 4 -6.64 17.32 2.83
CA MET A 4 -7.63 17.75 1.83
C MET A 4 -7.03 17.88 0.42
N ASP A 5 -5.71 18.03 0.33
CA ASP A 5 -4.99 18.15 -0.93
C ASP A 5 -4.85 16.80 -1.63
N ASP A 6 -4.52 15.74 -0.88
CA ASP A 6 -4.45 14.36 -1.41
C ASP A 6 -5.81 13.89 -1.97
N MET A 7 -6.93 14.38 -1.41
CA MET A 7 -8.27 14.00 -1.88
C MET A 7 -8.65 14.66 -3.21
N LYS A 8 -7.95 15.73 -3.61
CA LYS A 8 -8.18 16.42 -4.89
C LYS A 8 -7.31 15.86 -6.02
N ASP A 9 -6.20 15.21 -5.71
CA ASP A 9 -5.32 14.63 -6.73
C ASP A 9 -5.94 13.34 -7.29
N PRO A 10 -6.24 13.26 -8.60
CA PRO A 10 -6.81 12.06 -9.21
C PRO A 10 -5.85 10.85 -9.22
N ARG A 11 -4.55 11.05 -8.96
CA ARG A 11 -3.52 10.00 -8.91
C ARG A 11 -3.50 9.27 -7.57
N VAL A 12 -4.03 9.89 -6.52
CA VAL A 12 -4.09 9.29 -5.19
C VAL A 12 -5.40 8.53 -5.05
N PRO A 13 -5.37 7.24 -4.68
CA PRO A 13 -6.57 6.45 -4.54
C PRO A 13 -7.40 6.94 -3.34
N ARG A 14 -8.70 7.16 -3.60
CA ARG A 14 -9.65 7.63 -2.57
C ARG A 14 -9.79 6.66 -1.40
N CYS A 15 -9.49 5.38 -1.63
CA CYS A 15 -9.54 4.34 -0.60
C CYS A 15 -8.57 4.59 0.55
N LEU A 16 -7.57 5.47 0.40
CA LEU A 16 -6.66 5.84 1.48
C LEU A 16 -7.38 6.42 2.70
N ASN A 17 -8.50 7.12 2.49
CA ASN A 17 -9.27 7.78 3.53
C ASN A 17 -10.46 6.96 4.04
N TRP A 18 -10.59 5.71 3.59
CA TRP A 18 -11.67 4.83 4.03
C TRP A 18 -11.58 4.50 5.52
N SER A 19 -12.72 4.59 6.18
CA SER A 19 -12.94 4.02 7.50
C SER A 19 -12.95 2.48 7.44
N CYS A 20 -12.97 1.83 8.60
CA CYS A 20 -13.10 0.37 8.65
C CYS A 20 -14.44 -0.08 8.05
N GLU A 21 -15.48 0.73 8.25
CA GLU A 21 -16.82 0.53 7.71
C GLU A 21 -16.83 0.64 6.19
N ASP A 22 -16.14 1.64 5.61
CA ASP A 22 -16.04 1.79 4.16
C ASP A 22 -15.32 0.61 3.50
N VAL A 23 -14.25 0.11 4.12
CA VAL A 23 -13.55 -1.11 3.66
C VAL A 23 -14.49 -2.31 3.72
N ALA A 24 -15.25 -2.46 4.79
CA ALA A 24 -16.20 -3.56 4.96
C ALA A 24 -17.37 -3.46 3.96
N ASN A 25 -17.86 -2.25 3.66
CA ASN A 25 -18.87 -1.98 2.64
C ASN A 25 -18.36 -2.43 1.26
N PHE A 26 -17.11 -2.07 0.92
CA PHE A 26 -16.51 -2.46 -0.35
C PHE A 26 -16.41 -3.99 -0.51
N VAL A 27 -16.05 -4.71 0.56
CA VAL A 27 -16.00 -6.18 0.54
C VAL A 27 -17.40 -6.79 0.37
N GLU A 28 -18.43 -6.18 0.94
CA GLU A 28 -19.82 -6.58 0.73
C GLU A 28 -20.27 -6.36 -0.73
N GLU A 29 -19.91 -5.23 -1.34
CA GLU A 29 -20.18 -4.93 -2.76
C GLU A 29 -19.50 -5.93 -3.71
N LEU A 30 -18.36 -6.48 -3.32
CA LEU A 30 -17.68 -7.58 -4.05
C LEU A 30 -18.41 -8.93 -3.92
N GLY A 31 -19.47 -9.03 -3.10
CA GLY A 31 -20.22 -10.25 -2.85
C GLY A 31 -19.74 -11.05 -1.63
N PHE A 32 -18.82 -10.51 -0.84
CA PHE A 32 -18.20 -11.18 0.31
C PHE A 32 -18.66 -10.60 1.66
N GLY A 33 -19.94 -10.21 1.77
CA GLY A 33 -20.49 -9.55 2.96
C GLY A 33 -20.32 -10.33 4.27
N PHE A 34 -20.21 -11.66 4.19
CA PHE A 34 -19.92 -12.53 5.35
C PHE A 34 -18.53 -12.29 5.97
N TYR A 35 -17.61 -11.63 5.28
CA TYR A 35 -16.31 -11.23 5.82
C TYR A 35 -16.28 -9.81 6.41
N ARG A 36 -17.40 -9.07 6.42
CA ARG A 36 -17.45 -7.71 6.99
C ARG A 36 -16.81 -7.63 8.38
N ASP A 37 -17.25 -8.50 9.27
CA ASP A 37 -16.82 -8.49 10.68
C ASP A 37 -15.33 -8.79 10.81
N CYS A 38 -14.76 -9.59 9.89
CA CYS A 38 -13.32 -9.83 9.83
C CYS A 38 -12.54 -8.52 9.62
N PHE A 39 -13.02 -7.62 8.76
CA PHE A 39 -12.35 -6.35 8.50
C PHE A 39 -12.57 -5.33 9.63
N ILE A 40 -13.79 -5.26 10.17
CA ILE A 40 -14.14 -4.32 11.25
C ILE A 40 -13.41 -4.69 12.55
N CYS A 41 -13.49 -5.95 12.97
CA CYS A 41 -12.88 -6.41 14.23
C CYS A 41 -11.35 -6.34 14.20
N ASN A 42 -10.72 -6.47 13.04
CA ASN A 42 -9.27 -6.30 12.87
C ASN A 42 -8.85 -4.85 12.58
N ALA A 43 -9.79 -3.90 12.67
CA ALA A 43 -9.61 -2.47 12.45
C ALA A 43 -8.88 -2.18 11.13
N ILE A 44 -9.28 -2.85 10.04
CA ILE A 44 -8.68 -2.64 8.72
C ILE A 44 -9.26 -1.36 8.10
N SER A 45 -8.53 -0.26 8.24
CA SER A 45 -8.83 1.01 7.56
C SER A 45 -8.17 1.10 6.19
N GLY A 46 -8.55 2.10 5.39
CA GLY A 46 -7.97 2.37 4.07
C GLY A 46 -6.43 2.46 4.07
N ARG A 47 -5.84 3.01 5.14
CA ARG A 47 -4.38 3.07 5.31
C ARG A 47 -3.76 1.70 5.60
N ARG A 48 -4.43 0.88 6.41
CA ARG A 48 -3.96 -0.49 6.73
C ARG A 48 -4.15 -1.43 5.55
N LEU A 49 -5.11 -1.15 4.68
CA LEU A 49 -5.34 -1.88 3.45
C LEU A 49 -4.09 -1.89 2.54
N ILE A 50 -3.23 -0.86 2.62
CA ILE A 50 -1.98 -0.76 1.83
C ILE A 50 -1.00 -1.90 2.15
N LEU A 51 -1.01 -2.34 3.42
CA LEU A 51 -0.15 -3.41 3.90
C LEU A 51 -0.78 -4.80 3.69
N MET A 52 -2.03 -4.86 3.20
CA MET A 52 -2.71 -6.12 3.03
C MET A 52 -2.28 -6.82 1.75
N GLU A 53 -1.53 -7.91 1.95
CA GLU A 53 -1.23 -8.87 0.90
C GLU A 53 -2.10 -10.13 1.02
N ALA A 54 -2.12 -10.96 -0.02
CA ALA A 54 -2.86 -12.23 -0.02
C ALA A 54 -2.47 -13.15 1.16
N SER A 55 -1.22 -13.08 1.61
CA SER A 55 -0.68 -13.81 2.76
C SER A 55 -1.23 -13.34 4.11
N SER A 56 -1.73 -12.10 4.19
CA SER A 56 -2.26 -11.51 5.42
C SER A 56 -3.74 -11.87 5.67
N LEU A 57 -4.49 -12.17 4.60
CA LEU A 57 -5.93 -12.46 4.68
C LEU A 57 -6.30 -13.67 5.57
N PRO A 58 -5.54 -14.78 5.58
CA PRO A 58 -5.77 -15.88 6.52
C PRO A 58 -5.71 -15.47 7.99
N SER A 59 -4.87 -14.50 8.34
CA SER A 59 -4.72 -14.05 9.73
C SER A 59 -5.96 -13.31 10.26
N ILE A 60 -6.78 -12.75 9.37
CA ILE A 60 -8.03 -12.08 9.72
C ILE A 60 -9.26 -12.99 9.59
N GLY A 61 -9.07 -14.26 9.23
CA GLY A 61 -10.15 -15.27 9.15
C GLY A 61 -10.63 -15.60 7.73
N ILE A 62 -9.95 -15.10 6.69
CA ILE A 62 -10.29 -15.41 5.29
C ILE A 62 -9.33 -16.49 4.78
N THR A 63 -9.78 -17.74 4.76
CA THR A 63 -8.95 -18.91 4.44
C THR A 63 -9.20 -19.49 3.05
N ASP A 64 -10.31 -19.14 2.39
CA ASP A 64 -10.64 -19.65 1.07
C ASP A 64 -9.78 -18.98 -0.01
N PHE A 65 -9.11 -19.79 -0.82
CA PHE A 65 -8.15 -19.30 -1.81
C PHE A 65 -8.79 -18.47 -2.93
N GLU A 66 -9.97 -18.86 -3.42
CA GLU A 66 -10.66 -18.11 -4.49
C GLU A 66 -11.21 -16.78 -3.97
N HIS A 67 -11.66 -16.75 -2.71
CA HIS A 67 -12.04 -15.51 -2.04
C HIS A 67 -10.83 -14.59 -1.86
N ILE A 68 -9.70 -15.11 -1.36
CA ILE A 68 -8.44 -14.37 -1.20
C ILE A 68 -8.03 -13.74 -2.53
N LYS A 69 -8.05 -14.51 -3.61
CA LYS A 69 -7.66 -14.05 -4.94
C LYS A 69 -8.55 -12.91 -5.44
N THR A 70 -9.86 -13.05 -5.29
CA THR A 70 -10.85 -12.05 -5.75
C THR A 70 -10.75 -10.76 -4.93
N ILE A 71 -10.71 -10.88 -3.61
CA ILE A 71 -10.58 -9.74 -2.69
C ILE A 71 -9.27 -8.99 -2.91
N THR A 72 -8.15 -9.71 -2.99
CA THR A 72 -6.84 -9.06 -3.21
C THR A 72 -6.76 -8.38 -4.58
N LYS A 73 -7.44 -8.91 -5.61
CA LYS A 73 -7.57 -8.22 -6.91
C LYS A 73 -8.34 -6.92 -6.77
N GLY A 74 -9.49 -6.94 -6.09
CA GLY A 74 -10.30 -5.75 -5.84
C GLY A 74 -9.54 -4.66 -5.09
N PHE A 75 -8.75 -5.01 -4.06
CA PHE A 75 -7.92 -4.04 -3.34
C PHE A 75 -6.87 -3.38 -4.22
N ARG A 76 -6.20 -4.14 -5.10
CA ARG A 76 -5.22 -3.57 -6.04
C ARG A 76 -5.84 -2.59 -7.01
N GLU A 77 -7.04 -2.91 -7.52
CA GLU A 77 -7.82 -2.03 -8.39
C GLU A 77 -8.20 -0.72 -7.68
N GLN A 78 -8.60 -0.79 -6.41
CA GLN A 78 -8.90 0.41 -5.60
C GLN A 78 -7.66 1.26 -5.30
N MET A 79 -6.51 0.62 -5.08
CA MET A 79 -5.24 1.32 -4.80
C MET A 79 -4.49 1.79 -6.05
N LEU A 80 -5.04 1.56 -7.24
CA LEU A 80 -4.40 1.91 -8.51
C LEU A 80 -2.97 1.37 -8.59
N THR A 81 -2.72 0.19 -8.02
CA THR A 81 -1.39 -0.41 -7.94
C THR A 81 -1.36 -1.70 -8.76
N ASP A 82 -0.33 -1.84 -9.59
CA ASP A 82 -0.14 -3.03 -10.41
C ASP A 82 0.25 -4.26 -9.58
N ALA A 83 -0.16 -5.43 -10.06
CA ALA A 83 0.33 -6.68 -9.50
C ALA A 83 1.86 -6.78 -9.73
N PRO A 84 2.63 -7.31 -8.75
CA PRO A 84 4.05 -7.51 -8.94
C PRO A 84 4.30 -8.46 -10.12
N PHE A 85 4.97 -7.96 -11.15
CA PHE A 85 5.36 -8.77 -12.30
C PHE A 85 6.59 -9.63 -11.97
N TRP A 86 6.52 -10.93 -12.28
CA TRP A 86 7.60 -11.87 -12.04
C TRP A 86 8.87 -11.59 -12.85
N ASN A 87 8.75 -10.86 -13.96
CA ASN A 87 9.85 -10.47 -14.86
C ASN A 87 10.33 -9.03 -14.63
N ARG A 88 9.94 -8.39 -13.52
CA ARG A 88 10.38 -7.03 -13.19
C ARG A 88 11.87 -7.03 -12.84
N SER A 89 12.63 -6.11 -13.44
CA SER A 89 14.06 -5.99 -13.15
C SER A 89 14.31 -5.64 -11.69
N ILE A 90 15.26 -6.34 -11.06
CA ILE A 90 15.73 -6.05 -9.70
C ILE A 90 16.49 -4.71 -9.60
N SER A 91 16.88 -4.12 -10.74
CA SER A 91 17.52 -2.80 -10.77
C SER A 91 16.54 -1.64 -10.61
N LEU A 92 15.24 -1.88 -10.79
CA LEU A 92 14.20 -0.88 -10.57
C LEU A 92 13.87 -0.80 -9.07
N ALA A 93 13.48 0.39 -8.61
CA ALA A 93 13.01 0.59 -7.23
C ALA A 93 11.92 -0.44 -6.88
N PRO A 94 11.83 -0.99 -5.65
CA PRO A 94 10.93 -2.12 -5.35
C PRO A 94 9.45 -1.90 -5.69
N ARG A 95 8.98 -0.66 -5.67
CA ARG A 95 7.61 -0.24 -6.02
C ARG A 95 7.63 0.96 -6.97
N GLU A 96 6.49 1.26 -7.56
CA GLU A 96 6.25 2.49 -8.30
C GLU A 96 6.14 3.70 -7.36
N ALA A 97 6.21 4.92 -7.89
CA ALA A 97 6.13 6.15 -7.11
C ALA A 97 4.88 6.21 -6.21
N LEU A 98 3.72 5.82 -6.75
CA LEU A 98 2.49 5.76 -5.99
C LEU A 98 2.57 4.71 -4.87
N GLY A 99 3.05 3.50 -5.16
CA GLY A 99 3.23 2.45 -4.16
C GLY A 99 4.16 2.87 -3.02
N MET A 100 5.28 3.52 -3.33
CA MET A 100 6.22 4.05 -2.32
C MET A 100 5.58 5.14 -1.45
N TYR A 101 4.77 6.02 -2.05
CA TYR A 101 4.01 7.02 -1.31
C TYR A 101 2.96 6.38 -0.39
N LEU A 102 2.21 5.40 -0.90
CA LEU A 102 1.19 4.68 -0.12
C LEU A 102 1.81 3.95 1.07
N GLU A 103 2.96 3.29 0.89
CA GLU A 103 3.69 2.63 1.98
C GLU A 103 4.09 3.62 3.09
N LYS A 104 4.41 4.87 2.76
CA LYS A 104 4.64 5.91 3.79
C LYS A 104 3.36 6.38 4.46
N LYS A 105 2.26 6.45 3.69
CA LYS A 105 0.93 6.85 4.17
C LYS A 105 0.23 5.80 5.03
N CYS A 106 0.67 4.55 5.01
CA CYS A 106 0.09 3.50 5.86
C CYS A 106 0.30 3.80 7.35
N MET A 107 1.40 4.48 7.69
CA MET A 107 1.77 4.79 9.07
C MET A 107 0.91 5.92 9.65
N THR A 108 0.68 5.88 10.95
CA THR A 108 0.03 6.97 11.68
C THR A 108 1.09 7.86 12.32
N GLY A 109 0.99 9.17 12.09
CA GLY A 109 1.91 10.16 12.65
C GLY A 109 1.85 11.48 11.87
N GLU A 110 2.30 12.57 12.50
CA GLU A 110 2.31 13.93 11.90
C GLU A 110 3.00 13.94 10.53
N ARG A 111 4.25 13.43 10.47
CA ARG A 111 5.03 13.35 9.22
C ARG A 111 4.31 12.63 8.07
N SER A 112 3.62 11.52 8.38
CA SER A 112 2.88 10.77 7.36
C SER A 112 1.58 11.48 6.98
N ASN A 113 0.88 12.08 7.95
CA ASN A 113 -0.34 12.83 7.70
C ASN A 113 -0.09 14.04 6.79
N ASP A 114 1.00 14.77 7.04
CA ASP A 114 1.31 16.02 6.33
C ASP A 114 1.88 15.80 4.93
N LEU A 115 2.48 14.63 4.67
CA LEU A 115 3.11 14.31 3.39
C LEU A 115 2.06 14.26 2.26
N THR A 116 2.04 15.21 1.33
CA THR A 116 1.19 15.10 0.14
C THR A 116 1.88 14.37 -1.01
N TYR A 117 1.13 13.89 -2.00
CA TYR A 117 1.71 13.10 -3.09
C TYR A 117 2.69 13.88 -3.97
N GLU A 118 2.40 15.12 -4.28
CA GLU A 118 3.22 16.06 -5.05
C GLU A 118 4.45 16.47 -4.25
N ALA A 119 4.32 16.65 -2.93
CA ALA A 119 5.47 16.85 -2.05
C ALA A 119 6.38 15.61 -2.02
N PHE A 120 5.79 14.41 -2.03
CA PHE A 120 6.54 13.17 -2.14
C PHE A 120 7.29 13.06 -3.48
N LEU A 121 6.64 13.38 -4.60
CA LEU A 121 7.26 13.32 -5.93
C LEU A 121 8.45 14.26 -6.08
N ARG A 122 8.41 15.44 -5.43
CA ARG A 122 9.55 16.38 -5.42
C ARG A 122 10.80 15.79 -4.76
N ASN A 123 10.63 14.90 -3.78
CA ASN A 123 11.70 14.30 -3.01
C ASN A 123 11.86 12.80 -3.28
N ILE A 124 11.39 12.31 -4.44
CA ILE A 124 11.36 10.88 -4.72
C ILE A 124 12.75 10.23 -4.70
N ASP A 125 13.79 10.98 -5.10
CA ASP A 125 15.17 10.52 -5.10
C ASP A 125 15.70 10.21 -3.69
N GLU A 126 15.25 10.94 -2.67
CA GLU A 126 15.58 10.65 -1.26
C GLU A 126 15.01 9.29 -0.80
N TYR A 127 13.98 8.81 -1.49
CA TYR A 127 13.26 7.59 -1.14
C TYR A 127 13.59 6.43 -2.06
N LYS A 128 14.44 6.65 -3.07
CA LYS A 128 14.98 5.58 -3.89
C LYS A 128 15.86 4.71 -2.98
N TRP A 129 15.52 3.43 -2.89
CA TRP A 129 16.35 2.47 -2.16
C TRP A 129 17.75 2.47 -2.78
N GLU A 130 18.74 2.90 -2.01
CA GLU A 130 20.14 2.71 -2.32
C GLU A 130 20.63 1.49 -1.57
N PRO A 131 21.34 0.55 -2.22
CA PRO A 131 22.03 -0.49 -1.48
C PRO A 131 22.99 0.19 -0.49
N PRO A 132 23.14 -0.33 0.74
CA PRO A 132 24.09 0.25 1.70
C PRO A 132 25.47 0.36 1.05
N LEU A 133 26.21 1.44 1.36
CA LEU A 133 27.48 1.79 0.70
C LEU A 133 28.49 0.63 0.59
N ALA A 134 28.40 -0.34 1.50
CA ALA A 134 29.18 -1.57 1.53
C ALA A 134 28.97 -2.50 0.31
N ASN A 135 27.83 -2.41 -0.38
CA ASN A 135 27.47 -3.25 -1.52
C ASN A 135 27.86 -2.66 -2.88
N HIS A 136 28.53 -1.50 -2.91
CA HIS A 136 28.97 -0.87 -4.16
C HIS A 136 30.17 -1.55 -4.82
N CYS A 137 30.60 -2.73 -4.35
CA CYS A 137 31.82 -3.41 -4.82
C CYS A 137 33.04 -2.47 -4.87
N LEU A 138 33.05 -1.43 -4.04
CA LEU A 138 34.21 -0.57 -3.85
C LEU A 138 35.18 -1.36 -2.99
N ILE A 139 36.11 -2.07 -3.64
CA ILE A 139 37.30 -2.59 -2.96
C ILE A 139 38.06 -1.35 -2.50
N LEU A 140 37.80 -0.93 -1.26
CA LEU A 140 38.59 0.12 -0.63
C LEU A 140 40.04 -0.40 -0.57
N PRO A 141 41.02 0.35 -1.09
CA PRO A 141 42.41 -0.08 -1.04
C PRO A 141 42.80 -0.29 0.43
N ARG A 142 43.48 -1.40 0.70
CA ARG A 142 43.99 -1.72 2.02
C ARG A 142 45.18 -0.78 2.28
N ASN A 143 45.01 0.13 3.26
CA ASN A 143 46.07 1.01 3.75
C ASN A 143 47.31 0.23 4.18
#